data_AF-A0AA45KHF4-F1
#
_entry.id   AF-A0AA45KHF4-F1
#
_cell.length_a   1.000
_cell.length_b   1.000
_cell.length_c   1.000
_cell.angle_alpha   90.00
_cell.angle_beta   90.00
_cell.angle_gamma   90.00
#
_symmetry.space_group_name_H-M   'P 1'
#
loop_
_entity.id
_entity.type
_entity.pdbx_description
1 polymer ?
#
loop_
_entity_poly.entity_id
_entity_poly.type
_entity_poly.pdbx_seq_one_letter_code
_entity_poly.pdbx_strand_id
1 'polypeptide(L)' 'MSEQEVTVKSALVEANELIKAAFTDHGIQNEDGEQVTVKEFADLVGQKIWLAADILGIELD' A
#
# COMPACT_ATOMS: atom_id res chain seq x y z
N MET A 1 6.97 -20.19 -5.53
CA MET A 1 6.37 -19.28 -4.55
C MET A 1 5.02 -19.83 -4.15
N SER A 2 4.67 -19.79 -2.88
CA SER A 2 3.30 -20.11 -2.46
C SER A 2 2.35 -18.97 -2.86
N GLU A 3 1.05 -19.26 -2.96
CA GLU A 3 0.03 -18.25 -3.27
C GLU A 3 0.09 -17.08 -2.25
N GLN A 4 0.27 -17.39 -0.97
CA GLN A 4 0.46 -16.42 0.10
C GLN A 4 1.68 -15.52 -0.12
N GLU A 5 2.81 -16.08 -0.55
CA GLU A 5 4.04 -15.34 -0.83
C GLU A 5 3.87 -14.36 -2.00
N VAL A 6 3.09 -14.74 -3.02
CA VAL A 6 2.73 -13.87 -4.14
C VAL A 6 1.85 -12.70 -3.68
N THR A 7 0.83 -12.98 -2.86
CA THR A 7 -0.09 -11.95 -2.34
C THR A 7 0.62 -10.95 -1.42
N VAL A 8 1.45 -11.43 -0.49
CA VAL A 8 2.26 -10.56 0.39
C VAL A 8 3.17 -9.65 -0.44
N LYS A 9 3.85 -10.22 -1.43
CA LYS A 9 4.75 -9.46 -2.30
C LYS A 9 3.99 -8.39 -3.08
N SER A 10 2.80 -8.71 -3.62
CA SER A 10 1.96 -7.72 -4.33
C SER A 10 1.57 -6.56 -3.42
N ALA A 11 1.05 -6.86 -2.22
CA ALA A 11 0.62 -5.85 -1.27
C ALA A 11 1.76 -4.89 -0.88
N LEU A 12 2.95 -5.43 -0.59
CA LEU A 12 4.12 -4.62 -0.24
C LEU A 12 4.63 -3.78 -1.42
N VAL A 13 4.60 -4.32 -2.64
CA VAL A 13 4.96 -3.55 -3.85
C VAL A 13 3.99 -2.39 -4.04
N GLU A 14 2.69 -2.65 -3.95
CA GLU A 14 1.66 -1.62 -4.10
C GLU A 14 1.75 -0.53 -3.01
N ALA A 15 2.05 -0.90 -1.75
CA ALA A 15 2.28 0.06 -0.68
C ALA A 15 3.50 0.95 -0.96
N ASN A 16 4.58 0.37 -1.47
CA ASN A 16 5.79 1.09 -1.83
C ASN A 16 5.57 2.07 -3.01
N GLU A 17 4.81 1.67 -4.02
CA GLU A 17 4.48 2.57 -5.15
C GLU A 17 3.59 3.74 -4.70
N LEU A 18 2.63 3.50 -3.79
CA LEU A 18 1.87 4.59 -3.17
C LEU A 18 2.80 5.56 -2.45
N ILE A 19 3.72 5.06 -1.61
CA ILE A 19 4.67 5.90 -0.86
C ILE A 19 5.51 6.75 -1.82
N LYS A 20 6.02 6.16 -2.91
CA LYS A 20 6.76 6.93 -3.93
C LYS A 20 5.92 8.01 -4.59
N ALA A 21 4.66 7.71 -4.92
CA ALA A 21 3.74 8.67 -5.53
C ALA A 21 3.53 9.90 -4.63
N ALA A 22 3.53 9.71 -3.31
CA ALA A 22 3.41 10.79 -2.34
C ALA A 22 4.56 11.81 -2.35
N PHE A 23 5.73 11.43 -2.88
CA PHE A 23 6.89 12.32 -2.98
C PHE A 23 7.09 12.90 -4.39
N THR A 24 6.09 12.79 -5.27
CA THR A 24 6.15 13.38 -6.61
C THR A 24 5.64 14.83 -6.61
N ASP A 25 6.09 15.63 -7.58
CA ASP A 25 5.67 17.04 -7.75
C ASP A 25 4.16 17.23 -7.95
N HIS A 26 3.42 16.15 -8.26
CA HIS A 26 2.00 16.15 -8.56
C HIS A 26 1.13 15.74 -7.36
N GLY A 27 1.76 15.37 -6.23
CA GLY A 27 1.07 14.79 -5.08
C GLY A 27 0.58 13.36 -5.35
N ILE A 28 -0.32 12.88 -4.50
CA ILE A 28 -0.84 11.50 -4.58
C ILE A 28 -2.05 11.51 -5.49
N GLN A 29 -2.08 10.65 -6.52
CA GLN A 29 -3.23 10.49 -7.41
C GLN A 29 -3.72 9.04 -7.42
N ASN A 30 -5.02 8.84 -7.56
CA ASN A 30 -5.61 7.51 -7.77
C ASN A 30 -5.43 7.05 -9.23
N GLU A 31 -5.93 5.86 -9.55
CA GLU A 31 -5.84 5.29 -10.91
C GLU A 31 -6.55 6.15 -11.98
N ASP A 32 -7.51 6.97 -11.55
CA ASP A 32 -8.25 7.92 -12.41
C ASP A 32 -7.52 9.28 -12.54
N GLY A 33 -6.38 9.47 -11.88
CA GLY A 33 -5.62 10.71 -11.87
C GLY A 33 -6.18 11.79 -10.93
N GLU A 34 -7.13 11.47 -10.07
CA GLU A 34 -7.68 12.39 -9.08
C GLU A 34 -6.74 12.50 -7.87
N GLN A 35 -6.59 13.71 -7.32
CA GLN A 35 -5.79 13.90 -6.12
C GLN A 35 -6.41 13.19 -4.92
N VAL A 36 -5.59 12.42 -4.21
CA VAL A 36 -5.92 11.68 -3.01
C VAL A 36 -5.48 12.49 -1.81
N THR A 37 -6.31 12.57 -0.77
CA THR A 37 -5.92 13.24 0.46
C THR A 37 -4.86 12.44 1.23
N VAL A 38 -4.09 13.11 2.10
CA VAL A 38 -3.10 12.45 2.97
C VAL A 38 -3.74 11.34 3.82
N LYS A 39 -4.99 11.52 4.24
CA LYS A 39 -5.73 10.52 5.01
C LYS A 39 -6.01 9.26 4.18
N GLU A 40 -6.59 9.42 2.99
CA GLU A 40 -6.90 8.29 2.12
C GLU A 40 -5.63 7.53 1.70
N PHE A 41 -4.54 8.26 1.47
CA PHE A 41 -3.23 7.66 1.25
C PHE A 41 -2.75 6.82 2.44
N ALA A 42 -2.82 7.35 3.65
CA ALA A 42 -2.45 6.62 4.86
C ALA A 42 -3.32 5.37 5.05
N ASP A 43 -4.62 5.48 4.78
CA ASP A 43 -5.56 4.36 4.84
C ASP A 43 -5.18 3.27 3.80
N LEU A 44 -4.86 3.65 2.56
CA LEU A 44 -4.47 2.71 1.50
C LEU A 44 -3.14 2.00 1.78
N VAL A 45 -2.12 2.74 2.23
CA VAL A 45 -0.83 2.16 2.63
C VAL A 45 -1.03 1.24 3.83
N GLY A 46 -1.80 1.67 4.83
CA GLY A 46 -2.12 0.90 6.02
C GLY A 46 -2.81 -0.43 5.68
N GLN A 47 -3.85 -0.41 4.83
CA GLN A 47 -4.56 -1.62 4.40
C GLN A 47 -3.63 -2.67 3.78
N LYS A 48 -2.68 -2.23 2.93
CA LYS A 48 -1.73 -3.14 2.27
C LYS A 48 -0.73 -3.73 3.25
N ILE A 49 -0.25 -2.94 4.20
CA ILE A 49 0.65 -3.41 5.26
C ILE A 49 -0.07 -4.39 6.19
N TRP A 50 -1.30 -4.08 6.61
CA TRP A 50 -2.12 -4.97 7.43
C TRP A 50 -2.43 -6.29 6.74
N LEU A 51 -2.75 -6.29 5.45
CA LEU A 51 -2.95 -7.52 4.68
C LEU A 51 -1.68 -8.39 4.64
N ALA A 52 -0.53 -7.78 4.42
CA ALA A 52 0.74 -8.49 4.45
C ALA A 52 1.03 -9.08 5.84
N ALA A 53 0.76 -8.33 6.91
CA ALA A 53 0.97 -8.78 8.28
C ALA A 53 0.04 -9.93 8.67
N ASP A 54 -1.24 -9.87 8.30
CA ASP A 54 -2.22 -10.94 8.54
C ASP A 54 -1.80 -12.26 7.87
N ILE A 55 -1.37 -12.21 6.61
CA ILE A 55 -0.90 -13.39 5.88
C ILE A 55 0.38 -13.98 6.50
N LEU A 56 1.26 -13.12 7.02
CA LEU A 56 2.52 -13.53 7.66
C LEU A 56 2.36 -13.91 9.14
N GLY A 57 1.19 -13.68 9.75
CA GLY A 57 0.95 -13.88 11.18
C GLY A 57 1.72 -12.92 12.07
N ILE A 58 1.92 -11.68 11.63
CA ILE A 58 2.62 -10.60 12.36
C ILE A 58 1.58 -9.69 13.02
N GLU A 59 1.72 -9.44 14.32
CA GLU A 59 0.96 -8.39 15.01
C GLU A 59 1.61 -7.02 14.78
N LEU A 60 0.81 -6.04 14.38
CA LEU A 60 1.22 -4.64 14.23
C LEU A 60 0.58 -3.85 15.39
N ASP A 61 1.38 -3.55 16.41
CA ASP A 61 1.00 -2.71 17.56
C ASP A 61 0.99 -1.21 17.22
#